data_AF-A0A452ZLK2-F1
#
_entry.id   AF-A0A452ZLK2-F1
#
_cell.length_a   1.000
_cell.length_b   1.000
_cell.length_c   1.000
_cell.angle_alpha   90.00
_cell.angle_beta   90.00
_cell.angle_gamma   90.00
#
_symmetry.space_group_name_H-M   'P 1'
#
loop_
_entity.id
_entity.type
_entity.pdbx_description
1 polymer ?
#
loop_
_entity_poly.entity_id
_entity_poly.type
_entity_poly.pdbx_seq_one_letter_code
_entity_poly.pdbx_strand_id
1 'polypeptide(L)'
;DKPQLAEIIAVVPDESVQVCLVDTGSGTPFISALDLRPVRDTLYPQANATQALVLVDRSNFGLSGAALVRYPEDPYDRVWIPWSEIDSNEWTEISTPEKVQELADPRFNAPSAVMQTAITPRNGSRSASSRTIELSWDAAPNHAYPDPGVIGIVYFAELEAVAGDAAKRQFEMAINGKLWSKAPFTPQHLVCDAFFNSEAHRGFGGHYNVTLTATANSTLLPTINAAEFFSVVSTANVATDAKDVAAMAAIKAKYEVKKNWAGDPCTPKTLVWEGLNCSYAISMPPRITRLNMSFGGLSGRIPSHFGNLKAIKYL
;
A
#
# COMPACT_ATOMS: atom_id res chain seq x y z
N ASP A 1 -19.45 13.95 -4.26
CA ASP A 1 -18.24 13.48 -3.56
C ASP A 1 -18.18 11.97 -3.57
N LYS A 2 -17.09 11.38 -4.06
CA LYS A 2 -16.84 9.93 -3.95
C LYS A 2 -16.03 9.70 -2.67
N PRO A 3 -16.43 8.76 -1.78
CA PRO A 3 -15.64 8.44 -0.61
C PRO A 3 -14.25 7.98 -1.03
N GLN A 4 -13.23 8.41 -0.29
CA GLN A 4 -11.84 8.01 -0.51
C GLN A 4 -11.49 6.95 0.54
N LEU A 5 -10.84 5.87 0.09
CA LEU A 5 -10.29 4.84 0.97
C LEU A 5 -8.77 5.00 0.99
N ALA A 6 -8.19 5.07 2.19
CA ALA A 6 -6.76 5.00 2.39
C ALA A 6 -6.47 3.82 3.33
N GLU A 7 -5.49 3.00 2.98
CA GLU A 7 -5.09 1.82 3.76
C GLU A 7 -3.58 1.78 3.90
N ILE A 8 -3.13 1.41 5.11
CA ILE A 8 -1.73 1.17 5.42
C ILE A 8 -1.60 -0.13 6.21
N ILE A 9 -0.64 -0.97 5.82
CA ILE A 9 -0.23 -2.16 6.55
C ILE A 9 1.12 -1.86 7.17
N ALA A 10 1.18 -1.82 8.49
CA ALA A 10 2.37 -1.49 9.25
C ALA A 10 2.51 -2.40 10.47
N VAL A 11 3.76 -2.69 10.84
CA VAL A 11 4.06 -3.29 12.14
C VAL A 11 4.03 -2.18 13.19
N VAL A 12 3.22 -2.38 14.24
CA VAL A 12 3.19 -1.50 15.40
C VAL A 12 4.07 -2.14 16.48
N PRO A 13 5.29 -1.62 16.74
CA PRO A 13 6.23 -2.24 17.68
C PRO A 13 5.91 -1.95 19.16
N ASP A 14 5.00 -1.02 19.43
CA ASP A 14 4.62 -0.55 20.76
C ASP A 14 3.14 -0.88 21.06
N GLU A 15 2.69 -0.64 22.28
CA GLU A 15 1.31 -0.93 22.72
C GLU A 15 0.27 0.04 22.16
N SER A 16 0.70 1.10 21.47
CA SER A 16 -0.20 2.14 20.93
C SER A 16 0.21 2.64 19.55
N VAL A 17 -0.78 3.10 18.79
CA VAL A 17 -0.60 3.77 17.50
C VAL A 17 -1.30 5.13 17.54
N GLN A 18 -0.64 6.16 16.98
CA GLN A 18 -1.20 7.51 16.88
C GLN A 18 -1.43 7.86 15.43
N VAL A 19 -2.66 8.25 15.09
CA VAL A 19 -3.03 8.77 13.76
C VAL A 19 -3.15 10.28 13.86
N CYS A 20 -2.33 11.01 13.09
CA CYS A 20 -2.29 12.47 13.12
C CYS A 20 -2.75 13.05 11.78
N LEU A 21 -3.67 14.02 11.85
CA LEU A 21 -4.13 14.78 10.71
C LEU A 21 -3.42 16.14 10.69
N VAL A 22 -2.74 16.44 9.58
CA VAL A 22 -1.97 17.67 9.40
C VAL A 22 -2.54 18.45 8.22
N ASP A 23 -2.82 19.73 8.41
CA ASP A 23 -3.19 20.64 7.32
C ASP A 23 -1.95 20.96 6.49
N THR A 24 -2.00 20.63 5.20
CA THR A 24 -0.94 20.88 4.23
C THR A 24 -1.14 22.19 3.45
N GLY A 25 -1.95 23.11 3.99
CA GLY A 25 -2.33 24.39 3.36
C GLY A 25 -3.62 24.31 2.53
N SER A 26 -4.45 23.29 2.77
CA SER A 26 -5.71 23.05 2.06
C SER A 26 -6.94 23.11 2.97
N GLY A 27 -6.74 23.43 4.26
CA GLY A 27 -7.81 23.60 5.23
C GLY A 27 -7.86 22.47 6.26
N THR A 28 -8.96 22.39 7.00
CA THR A 28 -9.07 21.45 8.13
C THR A 28 -9.16 20.00 7.64
N PRO A 29 -8.16 19.14 7.95
CA PRO A 29 -8.23 17.72 7.60
C PRO A 29 -9.30 17.01 8.44
N PHE A 30 -9.98 16.02 7.86
CA PHE A 30 -10.98 15.22 8.56
C PHE A 30 -10.91 13.74 8.15
N ILE A 31 -11.36 12.86 9.03
CA ILE A 31 -11.58 11.44 8.79
C ILE A 31 -13.03 11.15 9.17
N SER A 32 -13.76 10.45 8.30
CA SER A 32 -15.14 10.00 8.58
C SER A 32 -15.18 8.70 9.37
N ALA A 33 -14.24 7.78 9.14
CA ALA A 33 -14.11 6.50 9.83
C ALA A 33 -12.64 6.05 9.90
N LEU A 34 -12.26 5.38 10.99
CA LEU A 34 -10.95 4.79 11.19
C LEU A 34 -11.12 3.36 11.71
N ASP A 35 -10.72 2.39 10.90
CA ASP A 35 -10.79 0.96 11.25
C ASP A 35 -9.39 0.41 11.47
N LEU A 36 -9.17 -0.29 12.58
CA LEU A 36 -7.94 -1.04 12.85
C LEU A 36 -8.23 -2.53 12.73
N ARG A 37 -7.57 -3.19 11.77
CA ARG A 37 -7.73 -4.63 11.49
C ARG A 37 -6.41 -5.36 11.75
N PRO A 38 -6.33 -6.18 12.81
CA PRO A 38 -5.17 -7.05 13.00
C PRO A 38 -5.10 -8.07 11.86
N VAL A 39 -3.95 -8.15 11.21
CA VAL A 39 -3.66 -9.15 10.18
C VAL A 39 -2.54 -10.07 10.66
N ARG A 40 -2.46 -11.28 10.12
CA ARG A 40 -1.34 -12.20 10.42
C ARG A 40 -0.06 -11.62 9.83
N ASP A 41 1.04 -11.75 10.56
CA ASP A 41 2.39 -11.38 10.11
C ASP A 41 2.80 -12.09 8.81
N THR A 42 2.23 -13.26 8.55
CA THR A 42 2.41 -14.02 7.31
C THR A 42 1.71 -13.42 6.10
N LEU A 43 0.66 -12.60 6.24
CA LEU A 43 -0.17 -12.19 5.09
C LEU A 43 0.56 -11.23 4.15
N TYR A 44 1.41 -10.35 4.70
CA TYR A 44 2.21 -9.37 3.96
C TYR A 44 3.64 -9.27 4.52
N PRO A 45 4.52 -10.25 4.25
CA PRO A 45 5.87 -10.29 4.81
C PRO A 45 6.75 -9.08 4.43
N GLN A 46 6.38 -8.32 3.40
CA GLN A 46 7.06 -7.08 3.01
C GLN A 46 6.77 -5.92 3.98
N ALA A 47 5.71 -6.00 4.79
CA ALA A 47 5.48 -5.09 5.91
C ALA A 47 6.27 -5.58 7.12
N ASN A 48 7.22 -4.78 7.60
CA ASN A 48 8.07 -5.11 8.74
C ASN A 48 8.33 -3.86 9.61
N ALA A 49 9.16 -4.00 10.65
CA ALA A 49 9.44 -2.91 11.59
C ALA A 49 10.00 -1.63 10.91
N THR A 50 10.60 -1.76 9.73
CA THR A 50 11.27 -0.66 9.00
C THR A 50 10.54 -0.24 7.71
N GLN A 51 9.51 -0.97 7.30
CA GLN A 51 8.78 -0.72 6.07
C GLN A 51 7.28 -0.99 6.26
N ALA A 52 6.46 -0.02 5.86
CA ALA A 52 5.01 -0.19 5.74
C ALA A 52 4.57 -0.18 4.27
N LEU A 53 3.40 -0.76 4.02
CA LEU A 53 2.76 -0.84 2.71
C LEU A 53 1.55 0.09 2.69
N VAL A 54 1.52 1.03 1.76
CA VAL A 54 0.38 1.94 1.54
C VAL A 54 -0.34 1.48 0.29
N LEU A 55 -1.63 1.16 0.41
CA LEU A 55 -2.43 0.65 -0.70
C LEU A 55 -2.52 1.69 -1.82
N VAL A 56 -2.14 1.27 -3.03
CA VAL A 56 -2.35 2.01 -4.28
C VAL A 56 -3.64 1.53 -4.93
N ASP A 57 -3.80 0.21 -5.03
CA ASP A 57 -4.98 -0.40 -5.65
C ASP A 57 -5.20 -1.82 -5.13
N ARG A 58 -6.47 -2.22 -4.98
CA ARG A 58 -6.90 -3.60 -4.73
C ARG A 58 -8.08 -3.91 -5.62
N SER A 59 -7.78 -4.51 -6.76
CA SER A 59 -8.73 -4.78 -7.84
C SER A 59 -9.17 -6.24 -7.85
N ASN A 60 -10.47 -6.44 -8.06
CA ASN A 60 -11.09 -7.72 -8.40
C ASN A 60 -11.56 -7.67 -9.87
N PHE A 61 -11.02 -8.55 -10.71
CA PHE A 61 -11.29 -8.57 -12.14
C PHE A 61 -12.44 -9.53 -12.49
N GLY A 62 -13.17 -9.22 -13.57
CA GLY A 62 -14.21 -10.10 -14.11
C GLY A 62 -15.58 -9.94 -13.47
N LEU A 63 -15.86 -8.78 -12.89
CA LEU A 63 -17.11 -8.47 -12.17
C LEU A 63 -17.63 -7.06 -12.48
N SER A 64 -18.00 -6.77 -13.74
CA SER A 64 -18.65 -5.50 -14.07
C SER A 64 -19.95 -5.29 -13.28
N GLY A 65 -20.01 -4.22 -12.49
CA GLY A 65 -21.23 -3.82 -11.77
C GLY A 65 -21.57 -4.64 -10.52
N ALA A 66 -20.67 -5.51 -10.05
CA ALA A 66 -20.85 -6.24 -8.80
C ALA A 66 -20.62 -5.36 -7.55
N ALA A 67 -21.03 -5.87 -6.39
CA ALA A 67 -20.65 -5.27 -5.11
C ALA A 67 -19.17 -5.55 -4.80
N LEU A 68 -18.55 -4.68 -4.01
CA LEU A 68 -17.23 -4.95 -3.44
C LEU A 68 -17.25 -6.19 -2.55
N VAL A 69 -16.12 -6.91 -2.50
CA VAL A 69 -15.94 -8.07 -1.61
C VAL A 69 -15.15 -7.61 -0.38
N ARG A 70 -15.62 -7.94 0.82
CA ARG A 70 -14.96 -7.64 2.12
C ARG A 70 -15.42 -8.64 3.17
N TYR A 71 -15.38 -8.33 4.46
CA TYR A 71 -15.98 -9.18 5.49
C TYR A 71 -17.49 -9.41 5.24
N PRO A 72 -18.02 -10.64 5.40
CA PRO A 72 -17.36 -11.83 5.96
C PRO A 72 -16.61 -12.71 4.94
N GLU A 73 -16.69 -12.44 3.63
CA GLU A 73 -16.03 -13.23 2.60
C GLU A 73 -14.50 -13.14 2.70
N ASP A 74 -13.98 -11.95 3.06
CA ASP A 74 -12.58 -11.75 3.44
C ASP A 74 -12.46 -11.63 4.98
N PRO A 75 -11.86 -12.62 5.66
CA PRO A 75 -11.70 -12.59 7.12
C PRO A 75 -10.83 -11.43 7.65
N TYR A 76 -10.00 -10.83 6.80
CA TYR A 76 -9.16 -9.67 7.13
C TYR A 76 -9.85 -8.34 6.82
N ASP A 77 -11.10 -8.37 6.33
CA ASP A 77 -11.91 -7.21 5.94
C ASP A 77 -11.22 -6.28 4.92
N ARG A 78 -10.37 -6.86 4.06
CA ARG A 78 -9.80 -6.14 2.92
C ARG A 78 -10.92 -5.82 1.93
N VAL A 79 -10.92 -4.59 1.44
CA VAL A 79 -11.93 -4.11 0.48
C VAL A 79 -11.45 -4.38 -0.94
N TRP A 80 -11.96 -5.44 -1.58
CA TRP A 80 -11.69 -5.76 -2.97
C TRP A 80 -12.68 -5.03 -3.88
N ILE A 81 -12.15 -4.12 -4.69
CA ILE A 81 -12.96 -3.23 -5.53
C ILE A 81 -13.09 -3.86 -6.92
N PRO A 82 -14.32 -4.07 -7.44
CA PRO A 82 -14.50 -4.53 -8.81
C PRO A 82 -13.87 -3.54 -9.78
N TRP A 83 -13.10 -4.04 -10.75
CA TRP A 83 -12.44 -3.19 -11.71
C TRP A 83 -13.48 -2.48 -12.58
N SER A 84 -13.69 -1.18 -12.32
CA SER A 84 -14.82 -0.41 -12.83
C SER A 84 -14.68 0.02 -14.30
N GLU A 85 -13.51 -0.20 -14.92
CA GLU A 85 -13.16 0.26 -16.27
C GLU A 85 -12.84 -0.91 -17.20
N ILE A 86 -13.67 -1.96 -17.17
CA ILE A 86 -13.56 -3.04 -18.14
C ILE A 86 -13.97 -2.47 -19.51
N ASP A 87 -12.99 -2.11 -20.34
CA ASP A 87 -13.22 -1.86 -21.75
C ASP A 87 -13.68 -3.16 -22.39
N SER A 88 -14.99 -3.29 -22.57
CA SER A 88 -15.60 -4.46 -23.18
C SER A 88 -15.04 -4.75 -24.58
N ASN A 89 -14.39 -3.80 -25.28
CA ASN A 89 -13.75 -4.05 -26.56
C ASN A 89 -12.40 -4.77 -26.42
N GLU A 90 -11.72 -4.63 -25.28
CA GLU A 90 -10.41 -5.25 -25.02
C GLU A 90 -10.52 -6.51 -24.16
N TRP A 91 -11.50 -6.60 -23.26
CA TRP A 91 -11.59 -7.66 -22.26
C TRP A 91 -12.86 -8.51 -22.35
N THR A 92 -12.75 -9.77 -21.95
CA THR A 92 -13.87 -10.71 -21.73
C THR A 92 -13.80 -11.20 -20.29
N GLU A 93 -14.95 -11.22 -19.62
CA GLU A 93 -15.09 -11.70 -18.26
C GLU A 93 -15.26 -13.22 -18.24
N ILE A 94 -14.63 -13.87 -17.27
CA ILE A 94 -14.74 -15.30 -16.99
C ILE A 94 -15.21 -15.42 -15.54
N SER A 95 -16.17 -16.31 -15.29
CA SER A 95 -16.63 -16.61 -13.94
C SER A 95 -16.94 -18.09 -13.78
N THR A 96 -16.89 -18.57 -12.55
CA THR A 96 -17.31 -19.92 -12.18
C THR A 96 -18.13 -19.90 -10.89
N PRO A 97 -19.20 -20.70 -10.77
CA PRO A 97 -19.92 -20.87 -9.51
C PRO A 97 -19.17 -21.79 -8.53
N GLU A 98 -18.15 -22.51 -8.99
CA GLU A 98 -17.40 -23.47 -8.19
C GLU A 98 -16.47 -22.76 -7.22
N LYS A 99 -16.32 -23.32 -6.01
CA LYS A 99 -15.44 -22.75 -5.00
C LYS A 99 -13.98 -22.90 -5.46
N VAL A 100 -13.25 -21.80 -5.46
CA VAL A 100 -11.80 -21.81 -5.69
C VAL A 100 -11.10 -22.14 -4.37
N GLN A 101 -10.21 -23.12 -4.41
CA GLN A 101 -9.46 -23.57 -3.24
C GLN A 101 -8.37 -22.57 -2.90
N GLU A 102 -8.32 -22.18 -1.63
CA GLU A 102 -7.23 -21.37 -1.08
C GLU A 102 -5.97 -22.23 -0.95
N LEU A 103 -4.80 -21.69 -1.29
CA LEU A 103 -3.54 -22.38 -1.05
C LEU A 103 -3.27 -22.52 0.45
N ALA A 104 -2.50 -23.56 0.79
CA ALA A 104 -2.00 -23.72 2.15
C ALA A 104 -1.00 -22.62 2.56
N ASP A 105 -0.41 -21.92 1.59
CA ASP A 105 0.44 -20.77 1.85
C ASP A 105 -0.42 -19.60 2.36
N PRO A 106 -0.23 -19.17 3.62
CA PRO A 106 -1.04 -18.10 4.18
C PRO A 106 -0.64 -16.72 3.63
N ARG A 107 0.43 -16.61 2.85
CA ARG A 107 0.90 -15.35 2.26
C ARG A 107 -0.09 -14.90 1.19
N PHE A 108 -0.57 -13.67 1.34
CA PHE A 108 -1.43 -13.00 0.36
C PHE A 108 -2.75 -13.71 0.03
N ASN A 109 -3.20 -14.71 0.80
CA ASN A 109 -4.40 -15.49 0.48
C ASN A 109 -5.59 -14.57 0.14
N ALA A 110 -6.30 -14.84 -0.96
CA ALA A 110 -7.45 -14.06 -1.44
C ALA A 110 -8.74 -14.89 -1.29
N PRO A 111 -9.88 -14.26 -0.97
CA PRO A 111 -11.11 -15.00 -0.74
C PRO A 111 -11.63 -15.65 -2.02
N SER A 112 -12.27 -16.82 -1.91
CA SER A 112 -12.84 -17.53 -3.07
C SER A 112 -13.75 -16.65 -3.93
N ALA A 113 -14.51 -15.72 -3.34
CA ALA A 113 -15.39 -14.82 -4.08
C ALA A 113 -14.64 -13.86 -5.03
N VAL A 114 -13.38 -13.51 -4.70
CA VAL A 114 -12.50 -12.73 -5.57
C VAL A 114 -11.88 -13.64 -6.64
N MET A 115 -11.52 -14.86 -6.25
CA MET A 115 -10.86 -15.79 -7.16
C MET A 115 -11.81 -16.46 -8.16
N GLN A 116 -13.13 -16.39 -7.94
CA GLN A 116 -14.16 -16.97 -8.83
C GLN A 116 -14.38 -16.20 -10.12
N THR A 117 -13.74 -15.04 -10.29
CA THR A 117 -13.84 -14.22 -11.49
C THR A 117 -12.48 -13.84 -12.02
N ALA A 118 -12.41 -13.58 -13.33
CA ALA A 118 -11.20 -13.17 -14.03
C ALA A 118 -11.53 -12.39 -15.30
N ILE A 119 -10.52 -11.74 -15.87
CA ILE A 119 -10.55 -11.24 -17.25
C ILE A 119 -9.57 -11.99 -18.13
N THR A 120 -9.90 -12.06 -19.43
CA THR A 120 -9.03 -12.51 -20.53
C THR A 120 -9.12 -11.49 -21.67
N PRO A 121 -8.12 -11.39 -22.56
CA PRO A 121 -8.25 -10.60 -23.78
C PRO A 121 -9.46 -11.06 -24.63
N ARG A 122 -10.25 -10.11 -25.13
CA ARG A 122 -11.41 -10.37 -25.99
C ARG A 122 -10.98 -10.79 -27.39
N ASN A 123 -11.59 -11.83 -27.94
CA ASN A 123 -11.32 -12.24 -29.32
C ASN A 123 -11.50 -11.07 -30.31
N GLY A 124 -10.50 -10.85 -31.16
CA GLY A 124 -10.45 -9.73 -32.10
C GLY A 124 -9.91 -8.41 -31.54
N SER A 125 -9.63 -8.33 -30.23
CA SER A 125 -8.95 -7.17 -29.63
C SER A 125 -7.46 -7.14 -29.98
N ARG A 126 -6.81 -5.99 -29.70
CA ARG A 126 -5.35 -5.86 -29.82
C ARG A 126 -4.65 -6.82 -28.85
N SER A 127 -5.12 -6.83 -27.61
CA SER A 127 -4.61 -7.69 -26.53
C SER A 127 -4.71 -9.19 -26.88
N ALA A 128 -5.79 -9.62 -27.54
CA ALA A 128 -5.91 -11.00 -28.00
C ALA A 128 -4.97 -11.30 -29.18
N SER A 129 -4.76 -10.34 -30.08
CA SER A 129 -3.86 -10.48 -31.23
C SER A 129 -2.40 -10.58 -30.80
N SER A 130 -1.98 -9.80 -29.80
CA SER A 130 -0.66 -9.90 -29.17
C SER A 130 -0.56 -11.04 -28.15
N ARG A 131 -1.69 -11.66 -27.77
CA ARG A 131 -1.81 -12.66 -26.71
C ARG A 131 -1.26 -12.16 -25.37
N THR A 132 -1.54 -10.89 -25.05
CA THR A 132 -1.06 -10.21 -23.85
C THR A 132 -2.19 -9.61 -23.01
N ILE A 133 -2.04 -9.60 -21.69
CA ILE A 133 -2.72 -8.65 -20.80
C ILE A 133 -1.70 -7.57 -20.44
N GLU A 134 -2.11 -6.30 -20.50
CA GLU A 134 -1.30 -5.16 -20.08
C GLU A 134 -2.14 -4.28 -19.16
N LEU A 135 -1.68 -4.10 -17.92
CA LEU A 135 -2.36 -3.33 -16.89
C LEU A 135 -1.36 -2.36 -16.25
N SER A 136 -1.80 -1.16 -15.91
CA SER A 136 -0.94 -0.13 -15.35
C SER A 136 -1.48 0.46 -14.05
N TRP A 137 -0.58 0.71 -13.11
CA TRP A 137 -0.87 1.39 -11.85
C TRP A 137 0.11 2.53 -11.64
N ASP A 138 -0.40 3.61 -11.05
CA ASP A 138 0.38 4.80 -10.75
C ASP A 138 0.52 4.95 -9.23
N ALA A 139 1.75 4.81 -8.74
CA ALA A 139 2.12 5.20 -7.40
C ALA A 139 2.59 6.67 -7.44
N ALA A 140 1.76 7.57 -6.93
CA ALA A 140 2.03 9.01 -6.98
C ALA A 140 3.29 9.39 -6.17
N PRO A 141 4.34 9.95 -6.82
CA PRO A 141 5.47 10.53 -6.11
C PRO A 141 5.03 11.67 -5.21
N ASN A 142 5.72 11.83 -4.08
CA ASN A 142 5.51 12.99 -3.21
C ASN A 142 6.83 13.51 -2.65
N HIS A 143 6.76 14.63 -1.94
CA HIS A 143 7.92 15.32 -1.38
C HIS A 143 8.75 14.47 -0.39
N ALA A 144 8.14 13.46 0.23
CA ALA A 144 8.83 12.50 1.11
C ALA A 144 9.31 11.25 0.35
N TYR A 145 8.58 10.83 -0.68
CA TYR A 145 8.84 9.64 -1.50
C TYR A 145 8.81 10.00 -3.00
N PRO A 146 9.90 10.58 -3.54
CA PRO A 146 9.95 11.03 -4.94
C PRO A 146 10.11 9.89 -5.95
N ASP A 147 10.55 8.70 -5.52
CA ASP A 147 10.54 7.45 -6.30
C ASP A 147 9.86 6.36 -5.46
N PRO A 148 8.52 6.31 -5.45
CA PRO A 148 7.77 5.38 -4.62
C PRO A 148 8.02 3.97 -5.13
N GLY A 149 8.66 3.14 -4.30
CA GLY A 149 8.86 1.73 -4.63
C GLY A 149 7.55 0.95 -4.48
N VAL A 150 7.33 -0.08 -5.28
CA VAL A 150 6.06 -0.82 -5.30
C VAL A 150 6.23 -2.31 -5.03
N ILE A 151 5.34 -2.84 -4.20
CA ILE A 151 5.04 -4.27 -4.07
C ILE A 151 3.76 -4.56 -4.84
N GLY A 152 3.86 -5.38 -5.88
CA GLY A 152 2.74 -5.91 -6.63
C GLY A 152 2.48 -7.36 -6.25
N ILE A 153 1.19 -7.70 -6.14
CA ILE A 153 0.72 -9.07 -5.99
C ILE A 153 -0.37 -9.27 -7.03
N VAL A 154 -0.23 -10.29 -7.87
CA VAL A 154 -1.21 -10.66 -8.89
C VAL A 154 -1.71 -12.06 -8.63
N TYR A 155 -3.02 -12.24 -8.76
CA TYR A 155 -3.73 -13.43 -8.34
C TYR A 155 -4.30 -14.19 -9.53
N PHE A 156 -4.16 -15.51 -9.49
CA PHE A 156 -4.53 -16.40 -10.58
C PHE A 156 -5.27 -17.65 -10.08
N ALA A 157 -6.28 -18.08 -10.83
CA ALA A 157 -6.87 -19.40 -10.76
C ALA A 157 -7.37 -19.76 -12.16
N GLU A 158 -7.19 -21.02 -12.58
CA GLU A 158 -7.77 -21.47 -13.85
C GLU A 158 -9.24 -21.82 -13.60
N LEU A 159 -10.14 -21.00 -14.16
CA LEU A 159 -11.58 -21.11 -13.94
C LEU A 159 -12.25 -22.01 -14.97
N GLU A 160 -11.64 -22.18 -16.15
CA GLU A 160 -12.19 -23.00 -17.21
C GLU A 160 -11.80 -24.47 -16.96
N ALA A 161 -12.79 -25.36 -16.94
CA ALA A 161 -12.53 -26.79 -16.89
C ALA A 161 -11.99 -27.25 -18.25
N VAL A 162 -10.66 -27.37 -18.34
CA VAL A 162 -10.02 -27.81 -19.58
C VAL A 162 -10.05 -29.33 -19.65
N ALA A 163 -10.73 -29.89 -20.65
CA ALA A 163 -10.83 -31.34 -20.84
C ALA A 163 -9.49 -31.91 -21.34
N GLY A 164 -8.77 -32.62 -20.45
CA GLY A 164 -7.50 -33.30 -20.72
C GLY A 164 -6.30 -32.37 -20.84
N ASP A 165 -5.10 -32.93 -21.06
CA ASP A 165 -3.83 -32.19 -21.22
C ASP A 165 -3.75 -31.36 -22.54
N ALA A 166 -4.84 -31.28 -23.31
CA ALA A 166 -4.84 -30.73 -24.67
C ALA A 166 -4.87 -29.19 -24.71
N ALA A 167 -5.40 -28.53 -23.67
CA ALA A 167 -5.36 -27.08 -23.57
C ALA A 167 -4.69 -26.62 -22.28
N LYS A 168 -3.87 -25.57 -22.41
CA LYS A 168 -2.98 -25.10 -21.36
C LYS A 168 -2.88 -23.60 -21.43
N ARG A 169 -3.01 -22.96 -20.27
CA ARG A 169 -2.67 -21.54 -20.09
C ARG A 169 -1.28 -21.43 -19.48
N GLN A 170 -0.39 -20.75 -20.19
CA GLN A 170 0.96 -20.52 -19.72
C GLN A 170 1.48 -19.17 -20.20
N PHE A 171 1.91 -18.31 -19.29
CA PHE A 171 2.35 -16.96 -19.61
C PHE A 171 3.58 -16.53 -18.81
N GLU A 172 4.35 -15.61 -19.37
CA GLU A 172 5.45 -14.92 -18.71
C GLU A 172 4.96 -13.57 -18.19
N MET A 173 5.54 -13.13 -17.07
CA MET A 173 5.16 -11.88 -16.42
C MET A 173 6.32 -10.91 -16.48
N ALA A 174 6.05 -9.67 -16.87
CA ALA A 174 7.00 -8.58 -16.87
C ALA A 174 6.43 -7.38 -16.13
N ILE A 175 7.32 -6.61 -15.49
CA ILE A 175 7.01 -5.31 -14.91
C ILE A 175 7.90 -4.25 -15.57
N ASN A 176 7.28 -3.26 -16.22
CA ASN A 176 7.95 -2.22 -17.01
C ASN A 176 9.01 -2.78 -17.97
N GLY A 177 8.64 -3.82 -18.72
CA GLY A 177 9.49 -4.48 -19.71
C GLY A 177 10.61 -5.35 -19.12
N LYS A 178 10.75 -5.45 -17.80
CA LYS A 178 11.70 -6.35 -17.14
C LYS A 178 10.98 -7.63 -16.72
N LEU A 179 11.58 -8.77 -16.99
CA LEU A 179 11.05 -10.06 -16.58
C LEU A 179 10.84 -10.09 -15.06
N TRP A 180 9.61 -10.32 -14.64
CA TRP A 180 9.19 -10.37 -13.25
C TRP A 180 9.22 -11.83 -12.74
N SER A 181 8.76 -12.77 -13.56
CA SER A 181 8.75 -14.21 -13.27
C SER A 181 10.03 -14.92 -13.69
N LYS A 182 10.63 -15.75 -12.82
CA LYS A 182 11.83 -16.56 -13.16
C LYS A 182 11.54 -17.68 -14.17
N ALA A 183 10.30 -18.12 -14.25
CA ALA A 183 9.82 -19.16 -15.16
C ALA A 183 8.39 -18.82 -15.60
N PRO A 184 7.91 -19.38 -16.72
CA PRO A 184 6.52 -19.23 -17.13
C PRO A 184 5.56 -19.75 -16.04
N PHE A 185 4.47 -19.02 -15.85
CA PHE A 185 3.44 -19.33 -14.88
C PHE A 185 2.30 -20.13 -15.55
N THR A 186 1.79 -21.14 -14.86
CA THR A 186 0.64 -21.94 -15.29
C THR A 186 -0.33 -22.04 -14.11
N PRO A 187 -1.49 -21.37 -14.16
CA PRO A 187 -2.48 -21.46 -13.10
C PRO A 187 -3.06 -22.88 -13.00
N GLN A 188 -3.41 -23.28 -11.79
CA GLN A 188 -4.06 -24.56 -11.52
C GLN A 188 -5.58 -24.41 -11.50
N HIS A 189 -6.28 -25.46 -11.93
CA HIS A 189 -7.74 -25.45 -12.01
C HIS A 189 -8.36 -25.34 -10.61
N LEU A 190 -9.14 -24.28 -10.40
CA LEU A 190 -9.81 -23.95 -9.13
C LEU A 190 -8.89 -23.95 -7.90
N VAL A 191 -7.63 -23.53 -8.10
CA VAL A 191 -6.67 -23.30 -7.01
C VAL A 191 -6.15 -21.87 -7.13
N CYS A 192 -6.35 -21.09 -6.08
CA CYS A 192 -5.85 -19.73 -5.97
C CYS A 192 -4.33 -19.76 -5.83
N ASP A 193 -3.61 -19.09 -6.72
CA ASP A 193 -2.17 -18.88 -6.61
C ASP A 193 -1.85 -17.40 -6.82
N ALA A 194 -0.70 -16.96 -6.32
CA ALA A 194 -0.31 -15.56 -6.34
C ALA A 194 1.16 -15.41 -6.74
N PHE A 195 1.44 -14.41 -7.57
CA PHE A 195 2.79 -14.00 -7.89
C PHE A 195 3.07 -12.61 -7.31
N PHE A 196 4.24 -12.45 -6.68
CA PHE A 196 4.59 -11.23 -5.96
C PHE A 196 6.10 -10.97 -5.99
N ASN A 197 6.50 -9.71 -5.80
CA ASN A 197 7.89 -9.35 -5.52
C ASN A 197 8.18 -9.33 -4.01
N SER A 198 9.34 -9.87 -3.63
CA SER A 198 9.83 -9.81 -2.25
C SER A 198 10.39 -8.43 -1.90
N GLU A 199 11.00 -7.75 -2.87
CA GLU A 199 11.62 -6.42 -2.72
C GLU A 199 10.92 -5.42 -3.62
N ALA A 200 10.77 -4.18 -3.15
CA ALA A 200 10.08 -3.12 -3.89
C ALA A 200 10.74 -2.83 -5.25
N HIS A 201 9.96 -2.86 -6.31
CA HIS A 201 10.39 -2.38 -7.62
C HIS A 201 10.51 -0.86 -7.59
N ARG A 202 11.61 -0.32 -8.11
CA ARG A 202 11.98 1.10 -8.06
C ARG A 202 12.56 1.58 -9.39
N GLY A 203 12.70 2.89 -9.55
CA GLY A 203 13.34 3.49 -10.72
C GLY A 203 12.42 3.55 -11.94
N PHE A 204 11.11 3.60 -11.71
CA PHE A 204 10.10 3.67 -12.77
C PHE A 204 9.28 4.97 -12.75
N GLY A 205 9.67 5.93 -11.91
CA GLY A 205 9.05 7.26 -11.88
C GLY A 205 7.59 7.24 -11.40
N GLY A 206 7.19 6.21 -10.65
CA GLY A 206 5.83 6.05 -10.14
C GLY A 206 4.86 5.33 -11.08
N HIS A 207 5.24 4.99 -12.30
CA HIS A 207 4.38 4.29 -13.26
C HIS A 207 4.77 2.81 -13.37
N TYR A 208 3.82 1.90 -13.14
CA TYR A 208 4.07 0.46 -13.09
C TYR A 208 3.15 -0.28 -14.05
N ASN A 209 3.72 -0.78 -15.14
CA ASN A 209 3.03 -1.59 -16.13
C ASN A 209 3.35 -3.07 -15.90
N VAL A 210 2.32 -3.89 -15.67
CA VAL A 210 2.45 -5.34 -15.64
C VAL A 210 1.90 -5.93 -16.93
N THR A 211 2.72 -6.77 -17.55
CA THR A 211 2.38 -7.49 -18.76
C THR A 211 2.36 -8.99 -18.49
N LEU A 212 1.29 -9.67 -18.92
CA LEU A 212 1.19 -11.13 -18.97
C LEU A 212 1.20 -11.56 -20.43
N THR A 213 2.22 -12.28 -20.87
CA THR A 213 2.38 -12.68 -22.28
C THR A 213 2.28 -14.18 -22.42
N ALA A 214 1.32 -14.67 -23.22
CA ALA A 214 1.21 -16.10 -23.49
C ALA A 214 2.51 -16.64 -24.12
N THR A 215 2.99 -17.76 -23.59
CA THR A 215 4.12 -18.48 -24.18
C THR A 215 3.71 -19.19 -25.46
N ALA A 216 4.70 -19.61 -26.25
CA ALA A 216 4.48 -20.45 -27.44
C ALA A 216 3.81 -21.81 -27.11
N ASN A 217 3.94 -22.29 -25.87
CA ASN A 217 3.32 -23.53 -25.39
C ASN A 217 1.87 -23.34 -24.91
N SER A 218 1.40 -22.11 -24.79
CA SER A 218 0.05 -21.80 -24.34
C SER A 218 -0.92 -21.90 -25.49
N THR A 219 -1.96 -22.73 -25.36
CA THR A 219 -3.06 -22.77 -26.32
C THR A 219 -4.11 -21.72 -26.00
N LEU A 220 -4.26 -21.36 -24.71
CA LEU A 220 -5.19 -20.35 -24.22
C LEU A 220 -4.52 -18.98 -24.04
N LEU A 221 -5.34 -17.92 -24.05
CA LEU A 221 -4.91 -16.54 -23.76
C LEU A 221 -4.54 -16.37 -22.28
N PRO A 222 -3.82 -15.34 -21.83
CA PRO A 222 -3.59 -15.14 -20.39
C PRO A 222 -4.88 -14.74 -19.65
N THR A 223 -4.93 -14.99 -18.35
CA THR A 223 -6.03 -14.58 -17.45
C THR A 223 -5.47 -13.96 -16.17
N ILE A 224 -6.28 -13.12 -15.51
CA ILE A 224 -5.97 -12.55 -14.19
C ILE A 224 -7.26 -12.41 -13.39
N ASN A 225 -7.22 -12.82 -12.11
CA ASN A 225 -8.37 -12.81 -11.21
C ASN A 225 -8.42 -11.54 -10.38
N ALA A 226 -7.28 -11.16 -9.79
CA ALA A 226 -7.19 -9.97 -8.96
C ALA A 226 -5.76 -9.40 -8.92
N ALA A 227 -5.62 -8.20 -8.38
CA ALA A 227 -4.33 -7.60 -8.12
C ALA A 227 -4.36 -6.71 -6.87
N GLU A 228 -3.23 -6.66 -6.17
CA GLU A 228 -2.93 -5.68 -5.12
C GLU A 228 -1.63 -4.97 -5.44
N PHE A 229 -1.65 -3.64 -5.35
CA PHE A 229 -0.48 -2.80 -5.51
C PHE A 229 -0.30 -1.94 -4.27
N PHE A 230 0.90 -1.96 -3.72
CA PHE A 230 1.28 -1.16 -2.56
C PHE A 230 2.50 -0.33 -2.87
N SER A 231 2.48 0.94 -2.48
CA SER A 231 3.69 1.74 -2.38
C SER A 231 4.36 1.50 -1.03
N VAL A 232 5.69 1.46 -0.99
CA VAL A 232 6.44 1.25 0.24
C VAL A 232 6.83 2.57 0.87
N VAL A 233 6.61 2.69 2.17
CA VAL A 233 7.04 3.83 2.98
C VAL A 233 7.96 3.36 4.10
N SER A 234 9.00 4.15 4.37
CA SER A 234 9.97 3.80 5.41
C SER A 234 9.39 4.13 6.78
N THR A 235 9.27 3.11 7.62
CA THR A 235 9.01 3.26 9.06
C THR A 235 10.27 3.12 9.89
N ALA A 236 11.44 3.01 9.23
CA ALA A 236 12.75 2.98 9.89
C ALA A 236 13.11 4.30 10.58
N ASN A 237 12.38 5.39 10.31
CA ASN A 237 12.61 6.67 10.95
C ASN A 237 12.40 6.52 12.45
N VAL A 238 13.45 6.76 13.20
CA VAL A 238 13.37 6.79 14.66
C VAL A 238 12.49 7.97 15.05
N ALA A 239 11.50 7.71 15.90
CA ALA A 239 10.71 8.78 16.51
C ALA A 239 11.63 9.78 17.21
N THR A 240 11.17 11.02 17.37
CA THR A 240 11.89 12.03 18.16
C THR A 240 12.22 11.45 19.54
N ASP A 241 13.39 11.81 20.08
CA ASP A 241 13.80 11.33 21.41
C ASP A 241 12.69 11.52 22.45
N ALA A 242 12.34 10.44 23.15
CA ALA A 242 11.17 10.41 24.03
C ALA A 242 11.20 11.51 25.11
N LYS A 243 12.40 11.94 25.57
CA LYS A 243 12.53 13.03 26.55
C LYS A 243 12.25 14.38 25.89
N ASP A 244 12.69 14.58 24.66
CA ASP A 244 12.38 15.77 23.88
C ASP A 244 10.87 15.83 23.58
N VAL A 245 10.23 14.71 23.20
CA VAL A 245 8.77 14.60 23.00
C VAL A 245 8.01 14.97 24.28
N ALA A 246 8.37 14.37 25.41
CA ALA A 246 7.70 14.64 26.69
C ALA A 246 7.88 16.10 27.14
N ALA A 247 9.07 16.68 26.95
CA ALA A 247 9.34 18.07 27.25
C ALA A 247 8.48 19.00 26.37
N MET A 248 8.41 18.73 25.06
CA MET A 248 7.60 19.52 24.14
C MET A 248 6.10 19.41 24.41
N ALA A 249 5.60 18.22 24.75
CA ALA A 249 4.21 18.04 25.16
C ALA A 249 3.86 18.89 26.39
N ALA A 250 4.74 18.91 27.39
CA ALA A 250 4.55 19.74 28.58
C ALA A 250 4.62 21.25 28.28
N ILE A 251 5.54 21.69 27.41
CA ILE A 251 5.66 23.08 26.97
C ILE A 251 4.40 23.50 26.19
N LYS A 252 3.96 22.65 25.25
CA LYS A 252 2.74 22.86 24.47
C LYS A 252 1.53 23.05 25.38
N ALA A 253 1.37 22.16 26.37
CA ALA A 253 0.26 22.22 27.31
C ALA A 253 0.33 23.46 28.21
N LYS A 254 1.52 23.79 28.73
CA LYS A 254 1.69 24.92 29.66
C LYS A 254 1.37 26.27 29.03
N TYR A 255 1.71 26.45 27.77
CA TYR A 255 1.50 27.70 27.04
C TYR A 255 0.33 27.65 26.07
N GLU A 256 -0.44 26.55 26.09
CA GLU A 256 -1.60 26.34 25.22
C GLU A 256 -1.28 26.65 23.74
N VAL A 257 -0.13 26.18 23.26
CA VAL A 257 0.40 26.53 21.94
C VAL A 257 -0.54 26.01 20.84
N LYS A 258 -1.09 26.92 20.04
CA LYS A 258 -1.95 26.64 18.89
C LYS A 258 -1.16 26.86 17.59
N LYS A 259 -0.37 25.85 17.21
CA LYS A 259 0.40 25.75 15.96
C LYS A 259 0.16 24.38 15.32
N ASN A 260 0.90 24.03 14.27
CA ASN A 260 0.96 22.66 13.72
C ASN A 260 1.61 21.62 14.66
N TRP A 261 1.65 21.88 15.98
CA TRP A 261 2.30 21.03 16.97
C TRP A 261 1.43 19.80 17.28
N ALA A 262 1.29 18.88 16.33
CA ALA A 262 0.56 17.63 16.46
C ALA A 262 1.42 16.44 16.03
N GLY A 263 1.28 15.29 16.71
CA GLY A 263 2.07 14.09 16.43
C GLY A 263 3.52 14.17 16.91
N ASP A 264 4.45 13.61 16.15
CA ASP A 264 5.87 13.64 16.46
C ASP A 264 6.48 15.02 16.11
N PRO A 265 7.30 15.63 16.99
CA PRO A 265 7.82 16.99 16.77
C PRO A 265 8.78 17.15 15.58
N CYS A 266 9.54 16.10 15.22
CA CYS A 266 10.59 16.17 14.20
C CYS A 266 10.36 15.23 13.01
N THR A 267 9.46 14.26 13.12
CA THR A 267 9.29 13.20 12.11
C THR A 267 7.86 13.20 11.55
N PRO A 268 7.68 13.18 10.21
CA PRO A 268 8.73 13.21 9.18
C PRO A 268 9.39 14.60 9.06
N LYS A 269 10.63 14.62 8.53
CA LYS A 269 11.44 15.85 8.32
C LYS A 269 10.70 16.99 7.63
N THR A 270 9.70 16.66 6.83
CA THR A 270 8.94 17.60 6.00
C THR A 270 7.73 18.18 6.72
N LEU A 271 7.35 17.60 7.87
CA LEU A 271 6.22 18.01 8.71
C LEU A 271 6.67 18.40 10.13
N VAL A 272 7.95 18.79 10.28
CA VAL A 272 8.50 19.29 11.54
C VAL A 272 7.61 20.42 12.08
N TRP A 273 7.40 20.40 13.40
CA TRP A 273 6.62 21.44 14.06
C TRP A 273 7.21 22.84 13.80
N GLU A 274 6.31 23.80 13.56
CA GLU A 274 6.65 25.18 13.25
C GLU A 274 7.43 25.79 14.41
N GLY A 275 8.58 26.37 14.06
CA GLY A 275 9.52 26.94 15.03
C GLY A 275 10.57 25.95 15.53
N LEU A 276 10.48 24.66 15.21
CA LEU A 276 11.51 23.68 15.56
C LEU A 276 12.60 23.57 14.49
N ASN A 277 13.80 23.21 14.93
CA ASN A 277 14.79 22.58 14.08
C ASN A 277 15.38 21.37 14.80
N CYS A 278 15.52 20.25 14.09
CA CYS A 278 15.95 18.99 14.68
C CYS A 278 17.23 18.48 14.02
N SER A 279 18.07 17.78 14.79
CA SER A 279 19.21 17.05 14.26
C SER A 279 18.78 15.65 13.86
N TYR A 280 19.30 15.14 12.73
CA TYR A 280 19.00 13.81 12.21
C TYR A 280 20.29 13.03 12.00
N ALA A 281 20.79 12.40 13.07
CA ALA A 281 21.91 11.48 12.97
C ALA A 281 21.41 10.09 12.52
N ILE A 282 22.22 9.37 11.75
CA ILE A 282 21.88 8.03 11.25
C ILE A 282 21.62 7.11 12.44
N SER A 283 20.50 6.37 12.40
CA SER A 283 20.10 5.39 13.42
C SER A 283 19.96 5.96 14.85
N MET A 284 19.78 7.28 14.99
CA MET A 284 19.55 7.94 16.27
C MET A 284 18.23 8.72 16.25
N PRO A 285 17.48 8.75 17.37
CA PRO A 285 16.31 9.60 17.51
C PRO A 285 16.63 11.06 17.15
N PRO A 286 15.79 11.74 16.35
CA PRO A 286 15.90 13.17 16.15
C PRO A 286 15.89 13.92 17.48
N ARG A 287 16.72 14.95 17.59
CA ARG A 287 16.82 15.80 18.79
C ARG A 287 16.49 17.23 18.45
N ILE A 288 15.78 17.92 19.34
CA ILE A 288 15.39 19.32 19.13
C ILE A 288 16.59 20.21 19.45
N THR A 289 17.06 20.92 18.43
CA THR A 289 18.24 21.80 18.52
C THR A 289 17.87 23.29 18.50
N ARG A 290 16.69 23.63 18.01
CA ARG A 290 16.12 24.98 18.07
C ARG A 290 14.64 24.92 18.38
N LEU A 291 14.19 25.83 19.24
CA LEU A 291 12.78 26.05 19.57
C LEU A 291 12.49 27.54 19.48
N ASN A 292 11.81 28.00 18.44
CA ASN A 292 11.43 29.41 18.30
C ASN A 292 10.03 29.65 18.86
N MET A 293 9.98 30.31 20.02
CA MET A 293 8.74 30.70 20.69
C MET A 293 8.32 32.16 20.44
N SER A 294 9.02 32.87 19.56
CA SER A 294 8.74 34.28 19.27
C SER A 294 7.31 34.48 18.77
N PHE A 295 6.72 35.64 19.11
CA PHE A 295 5.35 36.04 18.71
C PHE A 295 4.23 35.09 19.17
N GLY A 296 4.52 34.14 20.07
CA GLY A 296 3.53 33.20 20.61
C GLY A 296 2.67 33.74 21.76
N GLY A 297 2.77 35.03 22.11
CA GLY A 297 2.02 35.62 23.22
C GLY A 297 2.33 35.00 24.59
N LEU A 298 3.53 34.42 24.75
CA LEU A 298 3.89 33.71 25.97
C LEU A 298 3.90 34.65 27.17
N SER A 299 3.24 34.22 28.25
CA SER A 299 3.25 34.92 29.53
C SER A 299 3.52 33.95 30.69
N GLY A 300 4.06 34.48 31.78
CA GLY A 300 4.38 33.68 32.98
C GLY A 300 5.83 33.16 33.03
N ARG A 301 6.07 32.25 33.97
CA ARG A 301 7.41 31.70 34.24
C ARG A 301 7.84 30.69 33.17
N ILE A 302 9.14 30.60 32.92
CA ILE A 302 9.74 29.56 32.09
C ILE A 302 9.76 28.24 32.89
N PRO A 303 9.03 27.19 32.46
CA PRO A 303 9.02 25.88 33.10
C PRO A 303 10.39 25.20 33.08
N SER A 304 10.64 24.34 34.07
CA SER A 304 11.83 23.49 34.09
C SER A 304 11.91 22.50 32.92
N HIS A 305 10.79 22.21 32.26
CA HIS A 305 10.72 21.31 31.10
C HIS A 305 11.65 21.73 29.95
N PHE A 306 11.92 23.03 29.77
CA PHE A 306 12.90 23.51 28.78
C PHE A 306 14.30 22.94 29.06
N GLY A 307 14.65 22.72 30.32
CA GLY A 307 15.92 22.10 30.73
C GLY A 307 16.04 20.61 30.38
N ASN A 308 14.96 19.95 29.94
CA ASN A 308 14.98 18.56 29.48
C ASN A 308 15.37 18.43 28.01
N LEU A 309 15.31 19.52 27.22
CA LEU A 309 15.77 19.56 25.82
C LEU A 309 17.30 19.64 25.78
N LYS A 310 17.99 18.52 26.06
CA LYS A 310 19.45 18.51 26.27
C LYS A 310 20.29 18.86 25.03
N ALA A 311 19.71 18.77 23.84
CA ALA A 311 20.38 19.11 22.59
C ALA A 311 20.10 20.54 22.11
N ILE A 312 19.30 21.32 22.86
CA ILE A 312 18.90 22.68 22.47
C ILE A 312 20.12 23.60 22.39
N LYS A 313 20.23 24.34 21.29
CA LYS A 313 21.27 25.34 21.03
C LYS A 313 20.70 26.75 21.00
N TYR A 314 19.45 26.89 20.56
CA TYR A 314 18.76 28.15 20.39
C TYR A 314 17.33 28.05 20.93
N LEU A 315 16.96 29.00 21.79
CA LEU A 315 15.62 29.19 22.34
C LEU A 315 15.15 30.62 22.05
#